data_AF-A0A660YCQ4-F1
#
_entry.id   AF-A0A660YCQ4-F1
#
_cell.length_a   1.000
_cell.length_b   1.000
_cell.length_c   1.000
_cell.angle_alpha   90.00
_cell.angle_beta   90.00
_cell.angle_gamma   90.00
#
_symmetry.space_group_name_H-M   'P 1'
#
loop_
_entity.id
_entity.type
_entity.pdbx_description
1 polymer ?
#
loop_
_entity_poly.entity_id
_entity_poly.type
_entity_poly.pdbx_seq_one_letter_code
_entity_poly.pdbx_strand_id
1 'polypeptide(L)'
;MFSIIQFALVLLVGGNRAFAGIETWVVGEERSWGDWGTLEAMADSGGWIRPKEVDPGSNILHELYKADRLVVDTPDDYYGTREHALIWSPNIEKGELQTLLRLADGTGMVLASGTSLRLLGGVQASVSGMGEVRLPEGTEVKLPNQTILELYPDNNQKNIQVTLLDPTAAMKDTIAFDFFNREKNKGVAIYVDFGEPLPLYRIRFFPLFLGELGELYLKGYEIYLNDGRPESLDDEGYPIYTKYMAESSNREAIVDLEAPDPQYARYVKLRATSADPFILDQFELYGKGFMREATYTSDIIDLRGIANLGKIRWDEVKEPATSVSIQTRVGTDNTVMVYNARNETGDEVPLNRGSDEANRKAWEGLGDNQGAVYEDTEHWSSWSRPYPFSGMNVVASGPKRYVQFRITLANTFAMNKAQVDFLSIQYSRPALANELWGEISPRKGVDLGKSTRFRYTITPAISGNEGFDTVEIRTPVAASLEGVRIAGESLP
;
A
#
# COMPACT_ATOMS: atom_id res chain seq x y z
N MET A 1 -29.23 -24.47 9.96
CA MET A 1 -29.22 -24.22 8.51
C MET A 1 -30.67 -24.10 8.04
N PHE A 2 -31.27 -22.92 8.16
CA PHE A 2 -32.61 -22.69 7.63
C PHE A 2 -32.47 -22.28 6.17
N SER A 3 -32.75 -23.20 5.25
CA SER A 3 -32.87 -22.90 3.84
C SER A 3 -34.12 -22.05 3.65
N ILE A 4 -33.98 -20.73 3.51
CA ILE A 4 -35.10 -19.86 3.11
C ILE A 4 -35.39 -20.19 1.65
N ILE A 5 -36.42 -21.00 1.41
CA ILE A 5 -36.94 -21.23 0.07
C ILE A 5 -37.58 -19.92 -0.37
N GLN A 6 -36.85 -19.12 -1.15
CA GLN A 6 -37.39 -17.93 -1.80
C GLN A 6 -38.20 -18.37 -3.02
N PHE A 7 -39.44 -17.89 -3.11
CA PHE A 7 -40.27 -18.08 -4.28
C PHE A 7 -40.20 -16.80 -5.12
N ALA A 8 -39.94 -16.96 -6.42
CA ALA A 8 -39.92 -15.85 -7.38
C ALA A 8 -41.18 -15.93 -8.24
N LEU A 9 -41.91 -14.83 -8.30
CA LEU A 9 -43.01 -14.64 -9.24
C LEU A 9 -42.51 -13.69 -10.32
N VAL A 10 -42.44 -14.19 -11.55
CA VAL A 10 -42.07 -13.42 -12.75
C VAL A 10 -43.35 -13.08 -13.49
N LEU A 11 -43.59 -11.79 -13.71
CA LEU A 11 -44.69 -11.32 -14.53
C LEU A 11 -44.17 -10.76 -15.85
N LEU A 12 -44.66 -11.28 -16.98
CA LEU A 12 -44.45 -10.72 -18.31
C LEU A 12 -45.68 -9.91 -18.71
N VAL A 13 -45.53 -8.60 -18.88
CA VAL A 13 -46.57 -7.71 -19.40
C VAL A 13 -46.45 -7.66 -20.92
N GLY A 14 -47.54 -7.92 -21.63
CA GLY A 14 -47.57 -7.82 -23.09
C GLY A 14 -47.34 -6.39 -23.58
N GLY A 15 -46.18 -6.15 -24.20
CA GLY A 15 -45.78 -4.90 -24.84
C GLY A 15 -44.57 -5.15 -25.76
N ASN A 16 -44.13 -4.13 -26.52
CA ASN A 16 -42.83 -4.20 -27.19
C ASN A 16 -41.75 -4.48 -26.14
N ARG A 17 -40.79 -5.33 -26.46
CA ARG A 17 -39.66 -5.61 -25.55
C ARG A 17 -38.89 -4.32 -25.35
N ALA A 18 -38.99 -3.72 -24.17
CA ALA A 18 -38.09 -2.67 -23.74
C ALA A 18 -36.70 -3.30 -23.57
N PHE A 19 -35.76 -2.98 -24.46
CA PHE A 19 -34.40 -3.51 -24.44
C PHE A 19 -33.43 -2.41 -24.03
N ALA A 20 -32.86 -2.51 -22.83
CA ALA A 20 -31.61 -1.83 -22.51
C ALA A 20 -30.47 -2.83 -22.75
N GLY A 21 -29.56 -2.50 -23.67
CA GLY A 21 -28.40 -3.34 -23.92
C GLY A 21 -27.58 -3.49 -22.64
N ILE A 22 -27.21 -4.72 -22.29
CA ILE A 22 -26.27 -4.98 -21.20
C ILE A 22 -24.87 -4.74 -21.74
N GLU A 23 -24.20 -3.75 -21.18
CA GLU A 23 -22.79 -3.48 -21.39
C GLU A 23 -21.99 -4.00 -20.20
N THR A 24 -20.69 -4.23 -20.41
CA THR A 24 -19.77 -4.65 -19.36
C THR A 24 -18.54 -3.76 -19.41
N TRP A 25 -18.27 -3.06 -18.32
CA TRP A 25 -16.99 -2.37 -18.13
C TRP A 25 -16.01 -3.37 -17.49
N VAL A 26 -14.79 -3.48 -17.99
CA VAL A 26 -13.78 -4.47 -17.57
C VAL A 26 -12.41 -3.82 -17.44
N VAL A 27 -11.68 -4.16 -16.37
CA VAL A 27 -10.25 -3.86 -16.16
C VAL A 27 -9.49 -5.15 -15.83
N GLY A 28 -8.18 -5.18 -16.11
CA GLY A 28 -7.31 -6.35 -16.00
C GLY A 28 -7.22 -7.20 -17.27
N GLU A 29 -7.99 -6.84 -18.30
CA GLU A 29 -7.93 -7.44 -19.64
C GLU A 29 -7.56 -6.38 -20.68
N GLU A 30 -8.55 -5.82 -21.39
CA GLU A 30 -8.34 -4.76 -22.40
C GLU A 30 -7.90 -3.41 -21.80
N ARG A 31 -8.27 -3.17 -20.53
CA ARG A 31 -7.84 -2.00 -19.76
C ARG A 31 -6.82 -2.44 -18.74
N SER A 32 -5.65 -1.81 -18.72
CA SER A 32 -4.65 -2.03 -17.68
C SER A 32 -5.15 -1.50 -16.34
N TRP A 33 -4.63 -2.05 -15.24
CA TRP A 33 -4.94 -1.53 -13.92
C TRP A 33 -4.29 -0.16 -13.70
N GLY A 34 -3.02 -0.01 -14.11
CA GLY A 34 -2.27 1.25 -14.01
C GLY A 34 -2.90 2.47 -14.69
N ASP A 35 -3.61 2.28 -15.79
CA ASP A 35 -4.21 3.41 -16.54
C ASP A 35 -5.61 3.80 -16.05
N TRP A 36 -6.21 3.03 -15.13
CA TRP A 36 -7.62 3.18 -14.71
C TRP A 36 -7.78 3.21 -13.19
N GLY A 37 -6.72 3.51 -12.46
CA GLY A 37 -6.77 3.68 -11.02
C GLY A 37 -5.40 3.85 -10.36
N THR A 38 -5.45 4.06 -9.05
CA THR A 38 -4.27 4.24 -8.20
C THR A 38 -3.88 2.91 -7.55
N LEU A 39 -2.59 2.58 -7.62
CA LEU A 39 -1.99 1.40 -7.01
C LEU A 39 -1.17 1.78 -5.77
N GLU A 40 -1.64 1.39 -4.59
CA GLU A 40 -0.94 1.60 -3.31
C GLU A 40 -0.34 0.27 -2.83
N ALA A 41 0.98 0.23 -2.66
CA ALA A 41 1.74 -0.98 -2.30
C ALA A 41 1.43 -2.19 -3.21
N MET A 42 1.04 -1.94 -4.46
CA MET A 42 0.57 -2.93 -5.42
C MET A 42 1.42 -2.92 -6.68
N ALA A 43 1.63 -4.08 -7.28
CA ALA A 43 2.27 -4.25 -8.57
C ALA A 43 1.23 -4.64 -9.63
N ASP A 44 1.28 -3.98 -10.78
CA ASP A 44 0.60 -4.39 -12.02
C ASP A 44 1.59 -5.21 -12.87
N SER A 45 1.18 -6.41 -13.26
CA SER A 45 2.02 -7.36 -14.02
C SER A 45 1.48 -7.64 -15.43
N GLY A 46 0.58 -6.81 -15.96
CA GLY A 46 0.05 -6.96 -17.33
C GLY A 46 -0.92 -8.14 -17.44
N GLY A 47 -1.88 -8.20 -16.51
CA GLY A 47 -2.92 -9.22 -16.44
C GLY A 47 -3.39 -9.49 -15.01
N TRP A 48 -2.52 -9.23 -14.02
CA TRP A 48 -2.87 -9.35 -12.61
C TRP A 48 -2.35 -8.16 -11.82
N ILE A 49 -3.12 -7.79 -10.79
CA ILE A 49 -2.62 -7.01 -9.67
C ILE A 49 -2.33 -7.91 -8.46
N ARG A 50 -1.29 -7.55 -7.72
CA ARG A 50 -0.86 -8.21 -6.48
C ARG A 50 -0.15 -7.25 -5.55
N PRO A 51 -0.04 -7.55 -4.24
CA PRO A 51 0.83 -6.78 -3.37
C PRO A 51 2.25 -6.71 -3.94
N LYS A 52 2.90 -5.56 -3.79
CA LYS A 52 4.27 -5.32 -4.24
C LYS A 52 5.20 -6.31 -3.53
N GLU A 53 6.13 -6.86 -4.30
CA GLU A 53 7.17 -7.76 -3.79
C GLU A 53 8.37 -6.92 -3.33
N VAL A 54 8.94 -7.29 -2.19
CA VAL A 54 10.13 -6.66 -1.62
C VAL A 54 11.36 -7.45 -2.07
N ASP A 55 12.32 -6.76 -2.67
CA ASP A 55 13.54 -7.36 -3.18
C ASP A 55 14.46 -7.82 -2.03
N PRO A 56 14.75 -9.14 -1.92
CA PRO A 56 15.62 -9.68 -0.88
C PRO A 56 17.08 -9.25 -0.96
N GLY A 57 17.54 -8.72 -2.11
CA GLY A 57 18.90 -8.22 -2.29
C GLY A 57 19.07 -6.74 -1.93
N SER A 58 17.97 -6.00 -1.71
CA SER A 58 18.00 -4.57 -1.49
C SER A 58 18.05 -4.22 0.01
N ASN A 59 19.07 -3.46 0.43
CA ASN A 59 19.11 -2.91 1.78
C ASN A 59 18.07 -1.78 1.90
N ILE A 60 17.02 -1.99 2.67
CA ILE A 60 15.88 -1.08 2.85
C ILE A 60 16.35 0.31 3.29
N LEU A 61 17.26 0.41 4.26
CA LEU A 61 17.75 1.70 4.74
C LEU A 61 18.47 2.48 3.64
N HIS A 62 19.25 1.77 2.83
CA HIS A 62 19.98 2.35 1.72
C HIS A 62 19.06 2.82 0.59
N GLU A 63 18.03 2.05 0.26
CA GLU A 63 17.04 2.44 -0.74
C GLU A 63 16.21 3.65 -0.27
N LEU A 64 15.85 3.72 1.02
CA LEU A 64 15.17 4.88 1.60
C LEU A 64 16.07 6.13 1.57
N TYR A 65 17.36 5.97 1.90
CA TYR A 65 18.35 7.04 1.82
C TYR A 65 18.50 7.58 0.39
N LYS A 66 18.70 6.70 -0.60
CA LYS A 66 18.82 7.08 -2.02
C LYS A 66 17.58 7.78 -2.57
N ALA A 67 16.41 7.43 -2.06
CA ALA A 67 15.14 8.03 -2.45
C ALA A 67 14.84 9.36 -1.74
N ASP A 68 15.75 9.87 -0.91
CA ASP A 68 15.52 11.04 -0.03
C ASP A 68 14.29 10.86 0.89
N ARG A 69 14.03 9.59 1.28
CA ARG A 69 12.92 9.18 2.14
C ARG A 69 13.38 8.78 3.53
N LEU A 70 14.68 8.80 3.84
CA LEU A 70 15.22 8.55 5.18
C LEU A 70 15.62 9.87 5.84
N VAL A 71 14.89 10.24 6.89
CA VAL A 71 15.09 11.46 7.66
C VAL A 71 15.75 11.11 9.00
N VAL A 72 16.49 12.07 9.56
CA VAL A 72 16.97 11.98 10.94
C VAL A 72 16.35 13.09 11.78
N ASP A 73 15.60 12.71 12.82
CA ASP A 73 14.97 13.65 13.75
C ASP A 73 14.65 12.98 15.09
N THR A 74 14.21 13.76 16.07
CA THR A 74 13.67 13.26 17.33
C THR A 74 12.21 12.82 17.17
N PRO A 75 11.78 11.71 17.81
CA PRO A 75 10.44 11.17 17.63
C PRO A 75 9.29 12.12 18.00
N ASP A 76 9.48 12.96 19.03
CA ASP A 76 8.49 13.93 19.51
C ASP A 76 8.08 14.94 18.41
N ASP A 77 8.94 15.15 17.42
CA ASP A 77 8.72 16.05 16.28
C ASP A 77 8.19 15.31 15.03
N TYR A 78 8.14 13.97 15.03
CA TYR A 78 8.05 13.17 13.79
C TYR A 78 6.93 12.13 13.73
N TYR A 79 6.47 11.57 14.87
CA TYR A 79 5.42 10.54 14.86
C TYR A 79 4.13 11.06 14.21
N GLY A 80 3.85 10.63 12.98
CA GLY A 80 2.59 10.93 12.28
C GLY A 80 2.71 11.35 10.81
N THR A 81 3.91 11.68 10.31
CA THR A 81 4.08 11.98 8.87
C THR A 81 4.28 10.68 8.09
N ARG A 82 3.29 10.27 7.29
CA ARG A 82 3.28 8.97 6.59
C ARG A 82 4.25 8.86 5.40
N GLU A 83 4.97 9.93 5.06
CA GLU A 83 5.69 10.01 3.78
C GLU A 83 7.17 9.60 3.88
N HIS A 84 7.78 9.73 5.05
CA HIS A 84 9.21 9.49 5.26
C HIS A 84 9.46 8.40 6.32
N ALA A 85 10.62 7.75 6.20
CA ALA A 85 11.22 6.89 7.20
C ALA A 85 12.11 7.71 8.14
N LEU A 86 12.23 7.28 9.40
CA LEU A 86 13.05 7.91 10.43
C LEU A 86 14.16 6.98 10.87
N ILE A 87 15.36 7.52 11.06
CA ILE A 87 16.40 6.90 11.89
C ILE A 87 16.77 7.88 13.00
N TRP A 88 16.98 7.40 14.23
CA TRP A 88 17.39 8.27 15.33
C TRP A 88 18.09 7.50 16.45
N SER A 89 18.75 8.25 17.33
CA SER A 89 19.25 7.74 18.60
C SER A 89 19.03 8.78 19.69
N PRO A 90 18.39 8.45 20.82
CA PRO A 90 18.29 9.34 21.97
C PRO A 90 19.65 9.58 22.64
N ASN A 91 20.68 8.83 22.23
CA ASN A 91 22.03 8.98 22.73
C ASN A 91 22.84 9.99 21.93
N ILE A 92 22.35 10.45 20.76
CA ILE A 92 22.95 11.45 19.86
C ILE A 92 22.34 12.83 20.07
N GLU A 93 23.19 13.87 20.13
CA GLU A 93 22.72 15.25 20.24
C GLU A 93 22.06 15.71 18.94
N LYS A 94 21.01 16.55 19.02
CA LYS A 94 20.21 16.97 17.85
C LYS A 94 21.06 17.57 16.71
N GLY A 95 22.14 18.28 17.03
CA GLY A 95 23.07 18.86 16.04
C GLY A 95 23.94 17.84 15.30
N GLU A 96 24.05 16.62 15.82
CA GLU A 96 24.90 15.55 15.27
C GLU A 96 24.08 14.40 14.67
N LEU A 97 22.74 14.49 14.71
CA LEU A 97 21.84 13.44 14.20
C LEU A 97 22.13 13.07 12.74
N GLN A 98 22.44 14.05 11.88
CA GLN A 98 22.73 13.84 10.45
C GLN A 98 23.82 12.78 10.19
N THR A 99 24.66 12.47 11.17
CA THR A 99 25.69 11.45 11.10
C THR A 99 25.14 10.02 11.01
N LEU A 100 23.90 9.79 11.47
CA LEU A 100 23.21 8.49 11.37
C LEU A 100 22.89 8.07 9.94
N LEU A 101 22.79 9.01 9.00
CA LEU A 101 22.56 8.68 7.58
C LEU A 101 23.67 7.80 7.00
N ARG A 102 24.85 7.80 7.62
CA ARG A 102 25.99 6.98 7.18
C ARG A 102 25.80 5.49 7.41
N LEU A 103 24.99 5.13 8.39
CA LEU A 103 24.59 3.74 8.59
C LEU A 103 23.80 3.19 7.39
N ALA A 104 23.19 4.09 6.60
CA ALA A 104 22.36 3.79 5.44
C ALA A 104 23.04 4.10 4.10
N ASP A 105 24.06 4.97 4.05
CA ASP A 105 24.66 5.42 2.80
C ASP A 105 25.42 4.32 2.03
N GLY A 106 25.75 3.21 2.69
CA GLY A 106 26.42 2.05 2.07
C GLY A 106 27.82 2.37 1.52
N THR A 107 28.45 3.46 1.96
CA THR A 107 29.69 3.97 1.38
C THR A 107 30.92 3.27 1.95
N GLY A 108 31.16 2.04 1.48
CA GLY A 108 32.49 1.44 1.53
C GLY A 108 32.51 -0.04 1.85
N MET A 109 33.13 -0.82 0.96
CA MET A 109 33.59 -2.16 1.30
C MET A 109 35.02 -2.06 1.84
N VAL A 110 35.20 -2.39 3.13
CA VAL A 110 36.52 -2.46 3.74
C VAL A 110 37.01 -3.91 3.72
N LEU A 111 38.13 -4.14 3.02
CA LEU A 111 38.67 -5.48 2.81
C LEU A 111 39.71 -5.84 3.88
N ALA A 112 39.59 -7.04 4.46
CA ALA A 112 40.58 -7.58 5.39
C ALA A 112 41.93 -7.85 4.67
N SER A 113 43.02 -7.85 5.43
CA SER A 113 44.35 -8.21 4.90
C SER A 113 44.34 -9.61 4.29
N GLY A 114 44.87 -9.76 3.07
CA GLY A 114 44.90 -11.04 2.34
C GLY A 114 43.62 -11.39 1.59
N THR A 115 42.60 -10.51 1.58
CA THR A 115 41.37 -10.74 0.79
C THR A 115 41.68 -10.76 -0.70
N SER A 116 41.49 -11.91 -1.34
CA SER A 116 41.59 -12.05 -2.79
C SER A 116 40.23 -11.78 -3.42
N LEU A 117 40.07 -10.61 -4.04
CA LEU A 117 38.89 -10.30 -4.84
C LEU A 117 39.00 -10.95 -6.21
N ARG A 118 38.06 -11.84 -6.55
CA ARG A 118 37.91 -12.35 -7.91
C ARG A 118 36.70 -11.71 -8.57
N LEU A 119 36.94 -10.66 -9.34
CA LEU A 119 35.91 -9.95 -10.09
C LEU A 119 35.69 -10.67 -11.43
N LEU A 120 34.42 -10.93 -11.77
CA LEU A 120 34.03 -11.56 -13.03
C LEU A 120 33.78 -10.46 -14.07
N GLY A 121 34.74 -10.25 -14.98
CA GLY A 121 34.72 -9.17 -15.99
C GLY A 121 35.92 -8.22 -15.86
N GLY A 122 36.31 -7.58 -16.96
CA GLY A 122 37.39 -6.57 -16.95
C GLY A 122 37.00 -5.36 -16.10
N VAL A 123 37.98 -4.80 -15.37
CA VAL A 123 37.75 -3.71 -14.42
C VAL A 123 38.32 -2.41 -14.96
N GLN A 124 37.60 -1.31 -14.83
CA GLN A 124 38.14 0.04 -15.08
C GLN A 124 38.26 0.72 -13.72
N ALA A 125 39.50 0.97 -13.29
CA ALA A 125 39.83 1.53 -11.99
C ALA A 125 40.37 2.95 -12.17
N SER A 126 39.90 3.90 -11.38
CA SER A 126 40.46 5.26 -11.36
C SER A 126 41.43 5.37 -10.18
N VAL A 127 42.70 5.63 -10.48
CA VAL A 127 43.75 5.82 -9.47
C VAL A 127 44.03 7.31 -9.36
N SER A 128 43.92 7.86 -8.14
CA SER A 128 44.21 9.26 -7.87
C SER A 128 45.61 9.63 -8.37
N GLY A 129 45.69 10.63 -9.25
CA GLY A 129 46.93 11.08 -9.87
C GLY A 129 47.39 10.29 -11.12
N MET A 130 46.74 9.18 -11.50
CA MET A 130 47.06 8.41 -12.72
C MET A 130 45.92 8.29 -13.73
N GLY A 131 44.70 8.70 -13.37
CA GLY A 131 43.53 8.60 -14.26
C GLY A 131 42.95 7.18 -14.35
N GLU A 132 42.07 6.95 -15.32
CA GLU A 132 41.44 5.65 -15.53
C GLU A 132 42.41 4.61 -16.12
N VAL A 133 42.48 3.45 -15.48
CA VAL A 133 43.29 2.30 -15.89
C VAL A 133 42.38 1.09 -16.09
N ARG A 134 42.50 0.42 -17.25
CA ARG A 134 41.80 -0.85 -17.50
C ARG A 134 42.65 -2.03 -17.02
N LEU A 135 42.07 -2.85 -16.15
CA LEU A 135 42.65 -4.07 -15.62
C LEU A 135 42.04 -5.28 -16.35
N PRO A 136 42.85 -6.13 -17.00
CA PRO A 136 42.39 -7.35 -17.66
C PRO A 136 41.69 -8.34 -16.71
N GLU A 137 40.86 -9.21 -17.28
CA GLU A 137 40.24 -10.33 -16.54
C GLU A 137 41.31 -11.22 -15.90
N GLY A 138 41.14 -11.53 -14.61
CA GLY A 138 42.11 -12.34 -13.84
C GLY A 138 43.31 -11.57 -13.28
N THR A 139 43.31 -10.24 -13.35
CA THR A 139 44.35 -9.40 -12.72
C THR A 139 44.25 -9.48 -11.19
N GLU A 140 45.32 -9.93 -10.55
CA GLU A 140 45.44 -9.94 -9.10
C GLU A 140 45.91 -8.55 -8.62
N VAL A 141 45.03 -7.81 -7.94
CA VAL A 141 45.35 -6.49 -7.37
C VAL A 141 45.67 -6.65 -5.89
N LYS A 142 46.93 -6.43 -5.52
CA LYS A 142 47.32 -6.30 -4.11
C LYS A 142 47.07 -4.87 -3.66
N LEU A 143 45.98 -4.69 -2.91
CA LEU A 143 45.67 -3.42 -2.28
C LEU A 143 46.56 -3.24 -1.04
N PRO A 144 47.21 -2.07 -0.85
CA PRO A 144 47.87 -1.77 0.42
C PRO A 144 46.84 -1.78 1.56
N ASN A 145 47.33 -1.95 2.80
CA ASN A 145 46.48 -1.92 4.00
C ASN A 145 45.52 -0.71 3.94
N GLN A 146 44.27 -0.91 4.38
CA GLN A 146 43.29 0.17 4.60
C GLN A 146 42.70 0.82 3.34
N THR A 147 42.69 0.11 2.20
CA THR A 147 42.06 0.64 0.99
C THR A 147 40.53 0.52 1.08
N ILE A 148 39.81 1.64 1.03
CA ILE A 148 38.36 1.67 0.88
C ILE A 148 38.02 1.62 -0.60
N LEU A 149 37.18 0.65 -0.99
CA LEU A 149 36.64 0.54 -2.34
C LEU A 149 35.19 1.02 -2.36
N GLU A 150 34.91 2.01 -3.20
CA GLU A 150 33.55 2.21 -3.70
C GLU A 150 33.38 1.45 -5.00
N LEU A 151 32.34 0.62 -5.06
CA LEU A 151 31.98 -0.18 -6.23
C LEU A 151 30.69 0.37 -6.81
N TYR A 152 30.73 0.83 -8.06
CA TYR A 152 29.55 1.26 -8.80
C TYR A 152 29.28 0.31 -9.97
N PRO A 153 28.09 -0.29 -10.08
CA PRO A 153 27.71 -1.00 -11.30
C PRO A 153 27.52 0.01 -12.44
N ASP A 154 28.34 -0.10 -13.50
CA ASP A 154 28.13 0.63 -14.74
C ASP A 154 27.18 -0.18 -15.64
N ASN A 155 25.89 0.12 -15.49
CA ASN A 155 24.81 -0.54 -16.21
C ASN A 155 24.89 -0.37 -17.74
N ASN A 156 25.68 0.59 -18.25
CA ASN A 156 25.86 0.79 -19.69
C ASN A 156 27.01 -0.04 -20.27
N GLN A 157 28.02 -0.40 -19.46
CA GLN A 157 29.23 -1.08 -19.95
C GLN A 157 29.40 -2.52 -19.47
N LYS A 158 28.48 -3.05 -18.65
CA LYS A 158 28.60 -4.38 -18.01
C LYS A 158 29.90 -4.53 -17.19
N ASN A 159 30.40 -3.43 -16.66
CA ASN A 159 31.61 -3.37 -15.85
C ASN A 159 31.29 -2.80 -14.46
N ILE A 160 32.17 -3.05 -13.49
CA ILE A 160 32.12 -2.41 -12.17
C ILE A 160 33.19 -1.31 -12.17
N GLN A 161 32.77 -0.06 -11.93
CA GLN A 161 33.71 1.02 -11.65
C GLN A 161 34.17 0.92 -10.20
N VAL A 162 35.48 1.06 -9.99
CA VAL A 162 36.12 0.96 -8.68
C VAL A 162 36.89 2.25 -8.40
N THR A 163 36.51 2.94 -7.33
CA THR A 163 37.22 4.13 -6.84
C THR A 163 38.01 3.77 -5.59
N LEU A 164 39.30 4.13 -5.58
CA LEU A 164 40.17 4.03 -4.40
C LEU A 164 40.09 5.34 -3.63
N LEU A 165 39.54 5.32 -2.41
CA LEU A 165 39.50 6.50 -1.56
C LEU A 165 40.78 6.62 -0.72
N ASP A 166 41.28 7.85 -0.52
CA ASP A 166 42.33 8.14 0.45
C ASP A 166 41.78 7.92 1.86
N PRO A 167 42.34 6.98 2.65
CA PRO A 167 41.85 6.66 3.98
C PRO A 167 41.82 7.89 4.90
N THR A 168 42.76 8.82 4.74
CA THR A 168 42.91 10.01 5.59
C THR A 168 41.89 11.11 5.24
N ALA A 169 41.50 11.20 3.96
CA ALA A 169 40.45 12.11 3.50
C ALA A 169 39.06 11.55 3.82
N ALA A 170 38.85 10.24 3.68
CA ALA A 170 37.64 9.54 4.12
C ALA A 170 37.44 9.61 5.65
N MET A 171 38.55 9.58 6.41
CA MET A 171 38.55 9.75 7.87
C MET A 171 38.17 11.16 8.36
N LYS A 172 38.41 12.21 7.57
CA LYS A 172 38.26 13.60 8.03
C LYS A 172 36.80 14.04 8.19
N ASP A 173 35.88 13.33 7.55
CA ASP A 173 34.45 13.57 7.70
C ASP A 173 33.76 12.52 8.58
N THR A 174 34.39 11.42 9.03
CA THR A 174 33.76 10.32 9.80
C THR A 174 33.37 10.65 11.25
N ILE A 175 32.26 11.36 11.46
CA ILE A 175 31.60 11.52 12.78
C ILE A 175 30.99 10.19 13.29
N ALA A 176 30.78 9.20 12.41
CA ALA A 176 30.43 7.82 12.80
C ALA A 176 31.53 7.15 13.66
N PHE A 177 32.73 7.71 13.69
CA PHE A 177 33.88 7.03 14.28
C PHE A 177 34.12 7.31 15.78
N ASP A 178 33.57 8.38 16.36
CA ASP A 178 33.82 8.70 17.78
C ASP A 178 32.58 8.70 18.68
N PHE A 179 31.37 8.53 18.11
CA PHE A 179 30.17 8.75 18.89
C PHE A 179 29.89 7.64 19.93
N PHE A 180 30.16 6.37 19.60
CA PHE A 180 29.81 5.21 20.43
C PHE A 180 30.97 4.60 21.22
N ASN A 181 32.14 5.26 21.21
CA ASN A 181 33.28 4.92 22.05
C ASN A 181 33.31 5.79 23.32
N ARG A 182 32.25 5.71 24.15
CA ARG A 182 32.10 6.51 25.38
C ARG A 182 32.40 5.68 26.62
N GLU A 183 32.56 6.33 27.78
CA GLU A 183 32.67 5.65 29.09
C GLU A 183 31.38 4.89 29.49
N LYS A 184 30.26 5.08 28.80
CA LYS A 184 28.95 4.46 29.07
C LYS A 184 28.22 4.02 27.80
N ASN A 185 28.65 2.90 27.20
CA ASN A 185 28.04 2.38 25.97
C ASN A 185 26.84 1.47 26.23
N LYS A 186 26.66 1.02 27.47
CA LYS A 186 25.52 0.20 27.87
C LYS A 186 24.22 0.99 27.75
N GLY A 187 23.28 0.46 26.99
CA GLY A 187 21.96 1.06 26.79
C GLY A 187 21.88 2.04 25.62
N VAL A 188 22.99 2.30 24.93
CA VAL A 188 22.98 3.04 23.67
C VAL A 188 22.06 2.33 22.68
N ALA A 189 21.18 3.06 22.01
CA ALA A 189 20.22 2.49 21.08
C ALA A 189 20.05 3.31 19.80
N ILE A 190 19.84 2.60 18.69
CA ILE A 190 19.45 3.14 17.40
C ILE A 190 18.06 2.64 17.09
N TYR A 191 17.23 3.52 16.57
CA TYR A 191 15.85 3.26 16.22
C TYR A 191 15.64 3.60 14.76
N VAL A 192 14.79 2.80 14.10
CA VAL A 192 14.36 2.98 12.73
C VAL A 192 12.84 2.86 12.69
N ASP A 193 12.15 3.81 12.04
CA ASP A 193 10.77 3.70 11.57
C ASP A 193 10.82 3.68 10.04
N PHE A 194 10.37 2.62 9.40
CA PHE A 194 10.31 2.54 7.94
C PHE A 194 9.19 3.39 7.32
N GLY A 195 8.30 3.99 8.13
CA GLY A 195 7.09 4.67 7.69
C GLY A 195 5.93 3.72 7.36
N GLU A 196 6.26 2.50 6.94
CA GLU A 196 5.32 1.42 6.58
C GLU A 196 5.83 0.05 7.07
N PRO A 197 4.94 -0.94 7.33
CA PRO A 197 5.36 -2.28 7.74
C PRO A 197 5.97 -3.06 6.57
N LEU A 198 7.23 -3.48 6.72
CA LEU A 198 8.00 -4.24 5.73
C LEU A 198 8.31 -5.67 6.22
N PRO A 199 8.31 -6.68 5.33
CA PRO A 199 8.56 -8.07 5.70
C PRO A 199 10.07 -8.33 5.89
N LEU A 200 10.61 -7.92 7.03
CA LEU A 200 12.03 -8.03 7.37
C LEU A 200 12.43 -9.51 7.53
N TYR A 201 13.48 -9.94 6.82
CA TYR A 201 14.00 -11.30 6.94
C TYR A 201 15.48 -11.36 7.33
N ARG A 202 16.24 -10.28 7.13
CA ARG A 202 17.66 -10.29 7.47
C ARG A 202 18.13 -8.95 8.03
N ILE A 203 18.92 -9.02 9.10
CA ILE A 203 19.49 -7.87 9.79
C ILE A 203 21.00 -8.07 9.85
N ARG A 204 21.75 -7.10 9.33
CA ARG A 204 23.21 -7.11 9.39
C ARG A 204 23.73 -5.82 9.99
N PHE A 205 24.78 -5.94 10.79
CA PHE A 205 25.51 -4.77 11.25
C PHE A 205 26.94 -5.15 11.61
N PHE A 206 27.85 -4.20 11.45
CA PHE A 206 29.28 -4.42 11.64
C PHE A 206 30.02 -3.13 11.97
N PRO A 207 31.20 -3.23 12.62
CA PRO A 207 32.05 -2.08 12.88
C PRO A 207 32.79 -1.66 11.61
N LEU A 208 33.53 -0.55 11.72
CA LEU A 208 34.45 -0.13 10.68
C LEU A 208 35.66 -1.08 10.67
N PHE A 209 35.86 -1.84 9.59
CA PHE A 209 36.94 -2.83 9.47
C PHE A 209 38.32 -2.23 9.15
N LEU A 210 38.72 -1.18 9.89
CA LEU A 210 39.92 -0.41 9.62
C LEU A 210 40.96 -0.57 10.75
N GLY A 211 41.94 -1.46 10.57
CA GLY A 211 42.96 -1.70 11.60
C GLY A 211 42.37 -2.27 12.90
N GLU A 212 42.79 -1.77 14.06
CA GLU A 212 42.29 -2.21 15.38
C GLU A 212 40.82 -1.84 15.62
N LEU A 213 40.24 -0.98 14.78
CA LEU A 213 38.86 -0.51 14.90
C LEU A 213 37.85 -1.62 14.60
N GLY A 214 38.26 -2.64 13.84
CA GLY A 214 37.47 -3.86 13.63
C GLY A 214 37.22 -4.66 14.92
N GLU A 215 38.02 -4.46 15.97
CA GLU A 215 37.81 -5.09 17.28
C GLU A 215 36.74 -4.39 18.11
N LEU A 216 36.36 -3.15 17.74
CA LEU A 216 35.31 -2.35 18.34
C LEU A 216 33.92 -2.74 17.81
N TYR A 217 33.66 -4.03 17.61
CA TYR A 217 32.32 -4.52 17.31
C TYR A 217 31.44 -4.58 18.56
N LEU A 218 30.13 -4.64 18.35
CA LEU A 218 29.14 -4.65 19.42
C LEU A 218 29.20 -5.97 20.22
N LYS A 219 29.85 -5.96 21.40
CA LYS A 219 30.10 -7.14 22.25
C LYS A 219 28.86 -7.71 22.95
N GLY A 220 27.77 -6.97 22.97
CA GLY A 220 26.48 -7.44 23.45
C GLY A 220 25.36 -6.54 22.97
N TYR A 221 24.27 -7.14 22.48
CA TYR A 221 23.17 -6.43 21.85
C TYR A 221 21.81 -7.09 22.05
N GLU A 222 20.77 -6.28 21.89
CA GLU A 222 19.39 -6.71 21.76
C GLU A 222 18.76 -6.03 20.55
N ILE A 223 17.96 -6.78 19.81
CA ILE A 223 17.16 -6.29 18.69
C ILE A 223 15.70 -6.41 19.07
N TYR A 224 14.94 -5.36 18.81
CA TYR A 224 13.50 -5.33 19.01
C TYR A 224 12.80 -4.91 17.72
N LEU A 225 11.62 -5.49 17.51
CA LEU A 225 10.75 -5.19 16.39
C LEU A 225 9.37 -4.78 16.89
N ASN A 226 8.68 -3.95 16.12
CA ASN A 226 7.27 -3.68 16.23
C ASN A 226 6.70 -3.47 14.81
N ASP A 227 5.50 -3.96 14.56
CA ASP A 227 4.93 -4.01 13.20
C ASP A 227 3.98 -2.85 12.88
N GLY A 228 3.84 -1.90 13.81
CA GLY A 228 3.08 -0.67 13.66
C GLY A 228 1.56 -0.85 13.64
N ARG A 229 1.04 -2.02 14.02
CA ARG A 229 -0.41 -2.19 14.16
C ARG A 229 -0.93 -1.37 15.35
N PRO A 230 -2.15 -0.83 15.29
CA PRO A 230 -2.73 -0.08 16.40
C PRO A 230 -2.68 -0.82 17.74
N GLU A 231 -2.92 -2.13 17.76
CA GLU A 231 -2.85 -2.97 18.96
C GLU A 231 -1.43 -3.18 19.52
N SER A 232 -0.41 -2.80 18.76
CA SER A 232 1.01 -2.89 19.13
C SER A 232 1.59 -1.52 19.55
N LEU A 233 0.76 -0.48 19.59
CA LEU A 233 1.12 0.85 20.06
C LEU A 233 0.54 1.06 21.47
N ASP A 234 1.18 1.92 22.26
CA ASP A 234 0.60 2.37 23.53
C ASP A 234 -0.44 3.49 23.32
N ASP A 235 -1.04 3.95 24.42
CA ASP A 235 -2.10 4.98 24.40
C ASP A 235 -1.63 6.33 23.83
N GLU A 236 -0.32 6.58 23.81
CA GLU A 236 0.31 7.78 23.26
C GLU A 236 0.75 7.58 21.78
N GLY A 237 0.56 6.37 21.24
CA GLY A 237 0.91 6.02 19.87
C GLY A 237 2.36 5.54 19.70
N TYR A 238 3.12 5.36 20.78
CA TYR A 238 4.49 4.85 20.70
C TYR A 238 4.51 3.33 20.51
N PRO A 239 5.49 2.79 19.76
CA PRO A 239 5.59 1.35 19.53
C PRO A 239 5.96 0.57 20.79
N ILE A 240 5.15 -0.45 21.11
CA ILE A 240 5.47 -1.45 22.14
C ILE A 240 6.42 -2.49 21.52
N TYR A 241 7.71 -2.28 21.72
CA TYR A 241 8.78 -3.11 21.17
C TYR A 241 8.78 -4.53 21.73
N THR A 242 8.77 -5.53 20.84
CA THR A 242 8.97 -6.94 21.18
C THR A 242 10.40 -7.35 20.91
N LYS A 243 11.03 -8.05 21.87
CA LYS A 243 12.41 -8.53 21.70
C LYS A 243 12.45 -9.62 20.63
N TYR A 244 13.23 -9.38 19.58
CA TYR A 244 13.47 -10.31 18.48
C TYR A 244 14.72 -11.16 18.73
N MET A 245 15.82 -10.53 19.16
CA MET A 245 17.09 -11.22 19.43
C MET A 245 17.82 -10.60 20.61
N ALA A 246 18.61 -11.40 21.32
CA ALA A 246 19.53 -10.93 22.34
C ALA A 246 20.80 -11.79 22.32
N GLU A 247 21.96 -11.15 22.25
CA GLU A 247 23.24 -11.79 22.45
C GLU A 247 24.02 -10.96 23.47
N SER A 248 24.31 -11.55 24.62
CA SER A 248 24.94 -10.85 25.75
C SER A 248 26.47 -10.91 25.74
N SER A 249 27.05 -11.84 24.97
CA SER A 249 28.49 -12.04 24.83
C SER A 249 28.83 -12.34 23.37
N ASN A 250 28.52 -11.40 22.50
CA ASN A 250 28.79 -11.49 21.07
C ASN A 250 30.31 -11.57 20.83
N ARG A 251 30.72 -12.51 19.99
CA ARG A 251 32.12 -12.69 19.55
C ARG A 251 32.30 -12.47 18.05
N GLU A 252 31.22 -12.21 17.33
CA GLU A 252 31.23 -11.99 15.90
C GLU A 252 31.30 -10.50 15.59
N ALA A 253 32.33 -10.09 14.83
CA ALA A 253 32.45 -8.70 14.41
C ALA A 253 31.34 -8.30 13.44
N ILE A 254 30.96 -9.22 12.55
CA ILE A 254 29.81 -9.07 11.66
C ILE A 254 28.67 -9.88 12.24
N VAL A 255 27.60 -9.19 12.63
CA VAL A 255 26.36 -9.86 12.97
C VAL A 255 25.53 -9.95 11.71
N ASP A 256 25.10 -11.17 11.38
CA ASP A 256 24.30 -11.48 10.21
C ASP A 256 23.19 -12.45 10.61
N LEU A 257 22.00 -11.89 10.83
CA LEU A 257 20.86 -12.62 11.35
C LEU A 257 19.84 -12.79 10.23
N GLU A 258 19.63 -14.03 9.81
CA GLU A 258 18.61 -14.39 8.83
C GLU A 258 17.47 -15.14 9.52
N ALA A 259 16.25 -14.65 9.33
CA ALA A 259 15.02 -15.31 9.74
C ALA A 259 14.60 -16.31 8.66
N PRO A 260 14.21 -17.56 9.01
CA PRO A 260 13.67 -18.50 8.05
C PRO A 260 12.34 -17.99 7.45
N ASP A 261 11.53 -17.29 8.27
CA ASP A 261 10.27 -16.67 7.89
C ASP A 261 10.35 -15.14 8.10
N PRO A 262 10.10 -14.33 7.07
CA PRO A 262 10.11 -12.88 7.22
C PRO A 262 9.05 -12.40 8.21
N GLN A 263 9.44 -11.49 9.10
CA GLN A 263 8.56 -10.84 10.08
C GLN A 263 8.28 -9.42 9.65
N TYR A 264 7.01 -9.05 9.63
CA TYR A 264 6.66 -7.66 9.42
C TYR A 264 7.17 -6.79 10.56
N ALA A 265 7.95 -5.78 10.21
CA ALA A 265 8.43 -4.75 11.12
C ALA A 265 8.22 -3.39 10.45
N ARG A 266 7.69 -2.43 11.20
CA ARG A 266 7.73 -1.01 10.87
C ARG A 266 8.83 -0.33 11.68
N TYR A 267 8.92 -0.69 12.96
CA TYR A 267 9.92 -0.15 13.88
C TYR A 267 10.98 -1.20 14.21
N VAL A 268 12.25 -0.80 14.14
CA VAL A 268 13.41 -1.62 14.52
C VAL A 268 14.22 -0.86 15.55
N LYS A 269 14.64 -1.55 16.62
CA LYS A 269 15.54 -1.01 17.64
C LYS A 269 16.73 -1.93 17.84
N LEU A 270 17.93 -1.40 17.66
CA LEU A 270 19.19 -2.04 18.05
C LEU A 270 19.68 -1.39 19.35
N ARG A 271 19.94 -2.18 20.39
CA ARG A 271 20.39 -1.69 21.70
C ARG A 271 21.68 -2.41 22.13
N ALA A 272 22.70 -1.64 22.50
CA ALA A 272 23.91 -2.14 23.14
C ALA A 272 23.63 -2.58 24.59
N THR A 273 24.10 -3.77 24.97
CA THR A 273 23.98 -4.29 26.34
C THR A 273 25.31 -4.41 27.07
N SER A 274 26.43 -4.44 26.35
CA SER A 274 27.78 -4.33 26.93
C SER A 274 28.14 -2.87 27.20
N ALA A 275 29.02 -2.66 28.19
CA ALA A 275 29.63 -1.35 28.44
C ALA A 275 30.89 -1.13 27.58
N ASP A 276 31.38 -2.16 26.89
CA ASP A 276 32.57 -2.09 26.05
C ASP A 276 32.41 -1.03 24.94
N PRO A 277 33.50 -0.32 24.59
CA PRO A 277 33.60 0.46 23.35
C PRO A 277 33.11 -0.29 22.12
N PHE A 278 32.30 0.37 21.30
CA PHE A 278 31.94 -0.15 19.98
C PHE A 278 31.79 0.98 18.95
N ILE A 279 31.84 0.59 17.68
CA ILE A 279 31.59 1.43 16.52
C ILE A 279 30.64 0.68 15.61
N LEU A 280 29.69 1.42 15.02
CA LEU A 280 28.77 0.90 14.04
C LEU A 280 29.03 1.63 12.73
N ASP A 281 29.44 0.88 11.71
CA ASP A 281 29.74 1.42 10.39
C ASP A 281 28.51 1.32 9.49
N GLN A 282 27.92 0.13 9.42
CA GLN A 282 26.71 -0.11 8.63
C GLN A 282 25.64 -0.80 9.44
N PHE A 283 24.40 -0.43 9.14
CA PHE A 283 23.21 -1.13 9.59
C PHE A 283 22.36 -1.46 8.37
N GLU A 284 22.29 -2.73 8.02
CA GLU A 284 21.58 -3.20 6.84
C GLU A 284 20.34 -4.00 7.26
N LEU A 285 19.22 -3.66 6.61
CA LEU A 285 17.91 -4.26 6.86
C LEU A 285 17.36 -4.75 5.54
N TYR A 286 17.09 -6.05 5.41
CA TYR A 286 16.61 -6.64 4.17
C TYR A 286 15.23 -7.26 4.36
N GLY A 287 14.35 -7.00 3.39
CA GLY A 287 12.99 -7.53 3.35
C GLY A 287 12.84 -8.63 2.30
N LYS A 288 11.91 -9.56 2.51
CA LYS A 288 11.62 -10.65 1.56
C LYS A 288 10.15 -11.01 1.61
N GLY A 289 9.54 -11.20 0.44
CA GLY A 289 8.12 -11.51 0.32
C GLY A 289 7.31 -10.29 -0.13
N PHE A 290 6.05 -10.22 0.29
CA PHE A 290 5.05 -9.28 -0.20
C PHE A 290 4.68 -8.24 0.86
N MET A 291 4.28 -7.04 0.41
CA MET A 291 3.66 -6.03 1.28
C MET A 291 2.43 -6.62 1.98
N ARG A 292 2.24 -6.28 3.27
CA ARG A 292 1.15 -6.83 4.11
C ARG A 292 -0.23 -6.55 3.54
N GLU A 293 -0.42 -5.32 3.09
CA GLU A 293 -1.65 -4.81 2.53
C GLU A 293 -1.33 -4.01 1.28
N ALA A 294 -2.19 -4.12 0.27
CA ALA A 294 -2.11 -3.37 -0.96
C ALA A 294 -3.52 -2.97 -1.39
N THR A 295 -3.70 -1.75 -1.86
CA THR A 295 -5.00 -1.23 -2.27
C THR A 295 -4.97 -0.72 -3.70
N TYR A 296 -5.95 -1.15 -4.48
CA TYR A 296 -6.30 -0.56 -5.76
C TYR A 296 -7.57 0.26 -5.59
N THR A 297 -7.57 1.52 -6.02
CA THR A 297 -8.79 2.32 -6.14
C THR A 297 -8.96 2.74 -7.59
N SER A 298 -10.07 2.37 -8.21
CA SER A 298 -10.33 2.76 -9.60
C SER A 298 -10.46 4.26 -9.74
N ASP A 299 -10.21 4.79 -10.94
CA ASP A 299 -10.72 6.09 -11.32
C ASP A 299 -12.26 6.11 -11.29
N ILE A 300 -12.83 7.31 -11.33
CA ILE A 300 -14.28 7.48 -11.48
C ILE A 300 -14.71 6.95 -12.85
N ILE A 301 -15.52 5.90 -12.85
CA ILE A 301 -16.08 5.30 -14.06
C ILE A 301 -17.32 6.08 -14.46
N ASP A 302 -17.24 6.87 -15.53
CA ASP A 302 -18.39 7.52 -16.15
C ASP A 302 -19.10 6.57 -17.13
N LEU A 303 -20.27 6.07 -16.73
CA LEU A 303 -21.14 5.25 -17.58
C LEU A 303 -21.84 6.08 -18.67
N ARG A 304 -21.41 7.31 -18.98
CA ARG A 304 -21.93 8.27 -19.98
C ARG A 304 -23.43 8.55 -19.94
N GLY A 305 -24.09 8.23 -18.82
CA GLY A 305 -25.52 8.38 -18.63
C GLY A 305 -26.00 7.62 -17.39
N ILE A 306 -27.21 7.93 -16.92
CA ILE A 306 -27.83 7.20 -15.82
C ILE A 306 -28.05 5.73 -16.26
N ALA A 307 -27.49 4.80 -15.48
CA ALA A 307 -27.48 3.38 -15.79
C ALA A 307 -28.01 2.54 -14.63
N ASN A 308 -28.65 1.42 -14.96
CA ASN A 308 -28.90 0.36 -13.99
C ASN A 308 -27.63 -0.46 -13.82
N LEU A 309 -27.16 -0.64 -12.59
CA LEU A 309 -26.00 -1.47 -12.28
C LEU A 309 -26.42 -2.92 -12.08
N GLY A 310 -25.68 -3.82 -12.72
CA GLY A 310 -25.90 -5.25 -12.70
C GLY A 310 -24.88 -5.97 -11.84
N LYS A 311 -24.39 -7.11 -12.35
CA LYS A 311 -23.43 -7.95 -11.63
C LYS A 311 -22.02 -7.37 -11.67
N ILE A 312 -21.33 -7.45 -10.53
CA ILE A 312 -19.88 -7.31 -10.42
C ILE A 312 -19.25 -8.71 -10.43
N ARG A 313 -18.20 -8.90 -11.23
CA ARG A 313 -17.44 -10.16 -11.30
C ARG A 313 -15.96 -9.88 -11.31
N TRP A 314 -15.21 -10.75 -10.68
CA TRP A 314 -13.75 -10.79 -10.71
C TRP A 314 -13.28 -12.24 -10.68
N ASP A 315 -12.01 -12.44 -11.01
CA ASP A 315 -11.30 -13.69 -10.78
C ASP A 315 -10.10 -13.46 -9.86
N GLU A 316 -9.90 -14.38 -8.91
CA GLU A 316 -8.91 -14.25 -7.84
C GLU A 316 -8.17 -15.56 -7.58
N VAL A 317 -6.87 -15.44 -7.30
CA VAL A 317 -6.02 -16.55 -6.86
C VAL A 317 -5.53 -16.22 -5.45
N LYS A 318 -5.86 -17.05 -4.47
CA LYS A 318 -5.48 -16.82 -3.07
C LYS A 318 -4.58 -17.92 -2.55
N GLU A 319 -3.41 -17.54 -2.07
CA GLU A 319 -2.56 -18.41 -1.26
C GLU A 319 -3.08 -18.46 0.19
N PRO A 320 -2.65 -19.43 1.02
CA PRO A 320 -3.12 -19.54 2.41
C PRO A 320 -2.93 -18.25 3.21
N ALA A 321 -3.88 -17.94 4.11
CA ALA A 321 -3.86 -16.76 4.97
C ALA A 321 -3.73 -15.42 4.21
N THR A 322 -4.34 -15.35 3.02
CA THR A 322 -4.51 -14.12 2.23
C THR A 322 -5.99 -13.78 2.06
N SER A 323 -6.29 -12.52 1.78
CA SER A 323 -7.64 -12.03 1.55
C SER A 323 -7.72 -11.08 0.35
N VAL A 324 -8.88 -11.10 -0.28
CA VAL A 324 -9.30 -10.16 -1.34
C VAL A 324 -10.61 -9.54 -0.85
N SER A 325 -10.65 -8.21 -0.78
CA SER A 325 -11.83 -7.45 -0.39
C SER A 325 -12.18 -6.48 -1.51
N ILE A 326 -13.39 -6.58 -2.04
CA ILE A 326 -13.87 -5.71 -3.13
C ILE A 326 -15.05 -4.90 -2.62
N GLN A 327 -15.00 -3.59 -2.83
CA GLN A 327 -16.04 -2.64 -2.45
C GLN A 327 -16.37 -1.74 -3.64
N THR A 328 -17.58 -1.21 -3.68
CA THR A 328 -17.98 -0.20 -4.66
C THR A 328 -18.60 1.00 -3.97
N ARG A 329 -18.53 2.16 -4.61
CA ARG A 329 -19.40 3.30 -4.32
C ARG A 329 -19.93 3.89 -5.61
N VAL A 330 -21.02 4.64 -5.51
CA VAL A 330 -21.72 5.20 -6.66
C VAL A 330 -22.00 6.68 -6.44
N GLY A 331 -21.99 7.44 -7.52
CA GLY A 331 -22.04 8.90 -7.47
C GLY A 331 -22.99 9.53 -8.49
N THR A 332 -23.35 10.79 -8.24
CA THR A 332 -24.13 11.63 -9.15
C THR A 332 -23.28 12.62 -9.94
N ASP A 333 -22.03 12.84 -9.56
CA ASP A 333 -21.07 13.69 -10.26
C ASP A 333 -19.71 13.01 -10.44
N ASN A 334 -18.76 13.74 -11.03
CA ASN A 334 -17.43 13.25 -11.38
C ASN A 334 -16.33 13.75 -10.42
N THR A 335 -16.68 14.00 -9.16
CA THR A 335 -15.76 14.42 -8.10
C THR A 335 -16.03 13.63 -6.83
N VAL A 336 -15.07 12.83 -6.36
CA VAL A 336 -15.20 12.08 -5.09
C VAL A 336 -14.68 12.87 -3.89
N MET A 337 -13.97 13.98 -4.12
CA MET A 337 -13.42 14.84 -3.08
C MET A 337 -13.90 16.28 -3.25
N VAL A 338 -14.19 16.93 -2.13
CA VAL A 338 -14.42 18.38 -2.06
C VAL A 338 -13.13 19.04 -1.61
N TYR A 339 -12.64 19.99 -2.39
CA TYR A 339 -11.46 20.81 -2.07
C TYR A 339 -11.90 22.24 -1.78
N ASN A 340 -11.72 22.71 -0.55
CA ASN A 340 -12.12 24.08 -0.19
C ASN A 340 -11.00 25.10 -0.36
N ALA A 341 -11.36 26.31 -0.75
CA ALA A 341 -10.53 27.51 -0.66
C ALA A 341 -11.03 28.40 0.46
N ARG A 342 -10.11 29.02 1.20
CA ARG A 342 -10.43 30.06 2.18
C ARG A 342 -10.56 31.40 1.46
N ASN A 343 -11.70 32.07 1.63
CA ASN A 343 -11.91 33.41 1.08
C ASN A 343 -11.30 34.50 2.00
N GLU A 344 -11.43 35.78 1.60
CA GLU A 344 -10.89 36.92 2.36
C GLU A 344 -11.49 37.07 3.77
N THR A 345 -12.70 36.53 4.01
CA THR A 345 -13.37 36.55 5.32
C THR A 345 -13.04 35.33 6.19
N GLY A 346 -12.27 34.37 5.66
CA GLY A 346 -11.88 33.16 6.35
C GLY A 346 -12.84 31.97 6.16
N ASP A 347 -13.91 32.13 5.39
CA ASP A 347 -14.89 31.09 5.10
C ASP A 347 -14.35 30.10 4.06
N GLU A 348 -14.74 28.84 4.20
CA GLU A 348 -14.37 27.78 3.26
C GLU A 348 -15.42 27.64 2.15
N VAL A 349 -14.96 27.73 0.91
CA VAL A 349 -15.80 27.64 -0.29
C VAL A 349 -15.27 26.52 -1.19
N PRO A 350 -16.11 25.58 -1.65
CA PRO A 350 -15.66 24.48 -2.48
C PRO A 350 -15.18 24.95 -3.85
N LEU A 351 -14.05 24.41 -4.29
CA LEU A 351 -13.54 24.56 -5.64
C LEU A 351 -14.36 23.70 -6.60
N ASN A 352 -14.71 24.28 -7.75
CA ASN A 352 -15.39 23.58 -8.83
C ASN A 352 -14.66 23.81 -10.15
N ARG A 353 -13.66 22.96 -10.40
CA ARG A 353 -12.86 22.89 -11.64
C ARG A 353 -13.25 21.68 -12.50
N GLY A 354 -14.34 21.00 -12.16
CA GLY A 354 -14.96 19.93 -12.95
C GLY A 354 -14.32 18.55 -12.86
N SER A 355 -13.27 18.36 -12.05
CA SER A 355 -12.70 17.03 -11.71
C SER A 355 -11.86 17.13 -10.45
N ASP A 356 -11.64 16.00 -9.75
CA ASP A 356 -10.78 15.97 -8.57
C ASP A 356 -9.35 16.41 -8.88
N GLU A 357 -8.80 15.99 -10.03
CA GLU A 357 -7.46 16.39 -10.45
C GLU A 357 -7.33 17.91 -10.61
N ALA A 358 -8.30 18.53 -11.30
CA ALA A 358 -8.29 19.96 -11.52
C ALA A 358 -8.56 20.74 -10.22
N ASN A 359 -9.38 20.20 -9.33
CA ASN A 359 -9.64 20.77 -8.01
C ASN A 359 -8.40 20.69 -7.12
N ARG A 360 -7.74 19.53 -7.05
CA ARG A 360 -6.49 19.32 -6.31
C ARG A 360 -5.41 20.28 -6.77
N LYS A 361 -5.16 20.36 -8.08
CA LYS A 361 -4.15 21.26 -8.63
C LYS A 361 -4.45 22.74 -8.33
N ALA A 362 -5.72 23.14 -8.39
CA ALA A 362 -6.12 24.49 -8.02
C ALA A 362 -5.91 24.74 -6.53
N TRP A 363 -6.23 23.76 -5.68
CA TRP A 363 -6.08 23.80 -4.23
C TRP A 363 -4.60 23.88 -3.80
N GLU A 364 -3.73 23.07 -4.40
CA GLU A 364 -2.27 23.10 -4.19
C GLU A 364 -1.69 24.48 -4.52
N GLY A 365 -2.26 25.18 -5.50
CA GLY A 365 -1.85 26.54 -5.89
C GLY A 365 -2.33 27.67 -4.97
N LEU A 366 -3.12 27.39 -3.92
CA LEU A 366 -3.69 28.42 -3.04
C LEU A 366 -2.75 28.90 -1.91
N GLY A 367 -1.68 28.15 -1.60
CA GLY A 367 -0.80 28.45 -0.47
C GLY A 367 -1.58 28.55 0.84
N ASP A 368 -1.40 29.65 1.58
CA ASP A 368 -2.05 29.89 2.88
C ASP A 368 -3.60 29.92 2.84
N ASN A 369 -4.18 30.03 1.64
CA ASN A 369 -5.63 30.03 1.45
C ASN A 369 -6.23 28.63 1.22
N GLN A 370 -5.48 27.56 1.49
CA GLN A 370 -6.01 26.21 1.48
C GLN A 370 -7.07 26.03 2.58
N GLY A 371 -8.25 25.55 2.19
CA GLY A 371 -9.30 25.07 3.09
C GLY A 371 -9.26 23.54 3.24
N ALA A 372 -10.21 22.99 3.99
CA ALA A 372 -10.30 21.54 4.20
C ALA A 372 -10.52 20.75 2.90
N VAL A 373 -10.06 19.50 2.90
CA VAL A 373 -10.33 18.51 1.85
C VAL A 373 -11.02 17.31 2.51
N TYR A 374 -12.16 16.89 1.96
CA TYR A 374 -12.94 15.77 2.49
C TYR A 374 -13.71 15.03 1.39
N GLU A 375 -14.19 13.82 1.67
CA GLU A 375 -14.97 13.04 0.70
C GLU A 375 -16.34 13.69 0.42
N ASP A 376 -16.76 13.71 -0.84
CA ASP A 376 -18.08 14.22 -1.25
C ASP A 376 -19.22 13.26 -0.87
N THR A 377 -19.61 13.27 0.39
CA THR A 377 -20.72 12.45 0.90
C THR A 377 -22.11 12.95 0.48
N GLU A 378 -22.21 14.11 -0.18
CA GLU A 378 -23.49 14.62 -0.71
C GLU A 378 -23.82 13.96 -2.04
N HIS A 379 -22.84 13.83 -2.94
CA HIS A 379 -23.02 13.25 -4.27
C HIS A 379 -22.60 11.78 -4.36
N TRP A 380 -21.80 11.27 -3.42
CA TRP A 380 -21.33 9.89 -3.40
C TRP A 380 -21.82 9.10 -2.20
N SER A 381 -22.15 7.82 -2.46
CA SER A 381 -22.38 6.87 -1.38
C SER A 381 -21.08 6.58 -0.64
N SER A 382 -21.18 6.22 0.65
CA SER A 382 -20.08 5.51 1.32
C SER A 382 -19.72 4.23 0.56
N TRP A 383 -18.51 3.73 0.77
CA TRP A 383 -18.10 2.42 0.29
C TRP A 383 -19.06 1.32 0.76
N SER A 384 -19.44 0.41 -0.15
CA SER A 384 -20.23 -0.75 0.19
C SER A 384 -19.51 -1.62 1.22
N ARG A 385 -20.24 -2.54 1.87
CA ARG A 385 -19.57 -3.67 2.52
C ARG A 385 -18.80 -4.49 1.47
N PRO A 386 -17.72 -5.17 1.85
CA PRO A 386 -17.01 -6.08 0.95
C PRO A 386 -17.96 -7.12 0.37
N TYR A 387 -17.89 -7.36 -0.94
CA TYR A 387 -18.69 -8.38 -1.61
C TYR A 387 -18.25 -9.79 -1.18
N PRO A 388 -19.16 -10.63 -0.66
CA PRO A 388 -18.84 -12.00 -0.25
C PRO A 388 -18.28 -12.93 -1.36
N PHE A 389 -18.70 -12.75 -2.62
CA PHE A 389 -18.25 -13.56 -3.75
C PHE A 389 -18.56 -12.89 -5.10
N SER A 390 -17.82 -13.33 -6.14
CA SER A 390 -17.96 -12.86 -7.51
C SER A 390 -19.34 -13.19 -8.10
N GLY A 391 -19.93 -12.24 -8.84
CA GLY A 391 -21.23 -12.38 -9.51
C GLY A 391 -22.42 -11.78 -8.75
N MET A 392 -22.19 -11.14 -7.61
CA MET A 392 -23.22 -10.38 -6.89
C MET A 392 -23.66 -9.12 -7.65
N ASN A 393 -24.83 -8.58 -7.34
CA ASN A 393 -25.26 -7.30 -7.87
C ASN A 393 -24.53 -6.15 -7.18
N VAL A 394 -24.15 -5.13 -7.93
CA VAL A 394 -23.58 -3.89 -7.37
C VAL A 394 -24.59 -3.25 -6.42
N VAL A 395 -24.12 -2.87 -5.23
CA VAL A 395 -24.91 -2.18 -4.22
C VAL A 395 -25.05 -0.72 -4.61
N ALA A 396 -26.27 -0.28 -4.93
CA ALA A 396 -26.57 1.11 -5.27
C ALA A 396 -27.99 1.50 -4.87
N SER A 397 -28.18 2.76 -4.48
CA SER A 397 -29.49 3.38 -4.27
C SER A 397 -30.10 3.80 -5.60
N GLY A 398 -30.58 2.81 -6.37
CA GLY A 398 -31.16 3.02 -7.69
C GLY A 398 -30.13 3.31 -8.80
N PRO A 399 -30.58 3.76 -9.97
CA PRO A 399 -29.72 4.06 -11.11
C PRO A 399 -28.68 5.15 -10.79
N LYS A 400 -27.46 4.98 -11.31
CA LYS A 400 -26.33 5.90 -11.11
C LYS A 400 -25.51 6.03 -12.39
N ARG A 401 -24.87 7.19 -12.57
CA ARG A 401 -24.00 7.46 -13.72
C ARG A 401 -22.55 7.12 -13.41
N TYR A 402 -22.11 7.39 -12.19
CA TYR A 402 -20.72 7.24 -11.80
C TYR A 402 -20.55 6.09 -10.81
N VAL A 403 -19.50 5.31 -10.99
CA VAL A 403 -19.14 4.17 -10.14
C VAL A 403 -17.65 4.23 -9.85
N GLN A 404 -17.26 3.84 -8.64
CA GLN A 404 -15.88 3.57 -8.28
C GLN A 404 -15.83 2.24 -7.55
N PHE A 405 -14.74 1.49 -7.71
CA PHE A 405 -14.48 0.30 -6.92
C PHE A 405 -13.11 0.36 -6.26
N ARG A 406 -12.97 -0.41 -5.17
CA ARG A 406 -11.74 -0.59 -4.42
C ARG A 406 -11.47 -2.07 -4.24
N ILE A 407 -10.22 -2.48 -4.41
CA ILE A 407 -9.74 -3.83 -4.13
C ILE A 407 -8.64 -3.72 -3.09
N THR A 408 -8.81 -4.38 -1.94
CA THR A 408 -7.78 -4.49 -0.91
C THR A 408 -7.32 -5.94 -0.85
N LEU A 409 -6.02 -6.15 -1.03
CA LEU A 409 -5.33 -7.42 -0.92
C LEU A 409 -4.54 -7.42 0.38
N ALA A 410 -4.69 -8.44 1.21
CA ALA A 410 -3.92 -8.54 2.45
C ALA A 410 -3.40 -9.96 2.69
N ASN A 411 -2.33 -10.07 3.47
CA ASN A 411 -1.76 -11.35 3.89
C ASN A 411 -1.34 -11.32 5.37
N THR A 412 -1.34 -12.50 5.99
CA THR A 412 -0.80 -12.68 7.35
C THR A 412 0.67 -13.11 7.33
N PHE A 413 1.05 -13.90 6.32
CA PHE A 413 2.41 -14.41 6.14
C PHE A 413 3.05 -13.73 4.93
N ALA A 414 4.18 -13.07 5.15
CA ALA A 414 4.86 -12.27 4.14
C ALA A 414 5.20 -13.01 2.85
N MET A 415 5.38 -14.33 2.91
CA MET A 415 5.69 -15.13 1.72
C MET A 415 4.46 -15.42 0.85
N ASN A 416 3.25 -15.15 1.34
CA ASN A 416 2.01 -15.47 0.65
C ASN A 416 1.36 -14.22 0.04
N LYS A 417 0.70 -14.39 -1.11
CA LYS A 417 0.03 -13.30 -1.85
C LYS A 417 -1.35 -13.68 -2.35
N ALA A 418 -2.14 -12.65 -2.66
CA ALA A 418 -3.35 -12.76 -3.44
C ALA A 418 -3.19 -12.09 -4.81
N GLN A 419 -3.72 -12.80 -5.81
CA GLN A 419 -4.10 -12.51 -7.19
C GLN A 419 -5.44 -11.81 -7.42
N VAL A 420 -5.54 -10.71 -8.17
CA VAL A 420 -6.77 -10.41 -8.94
C VAL A 420 -6.42 -10.21 -10.42
N ASP A 421 -7.08 -10.99 -11.27
CA ASP A 421 -6.92 -11.02 -12.73
C ASP A 421 -7.62 -9.81 -13.35
N PHE A 422 -8.94 -9.83 -13.24
CA PHE A 422 -9.83 -8.84 -13.83
C PHE A 422 -10.94 -8.48 -12.85
N LEU A 423 -11.56 -7.33 -13.10
CA LEU A 423 -12.83 -6.97 -12.51
C LEU A 423 -13.74 -6.38 -13.57
N SER A 424 -14.99 -6.79 -13.55
CA SER A 424 -16.03 -6.35 -14.47
C SER A 424 -17.30 -5.91 -13.75
N ILE A 425 -17.94 -4.88 -14.28
CA ILE A 425 -19.22 -4.35 -13.82
C ILE A 425 -20.18 -4.32 -15.00
N GLN A 426 -21.28 -5.05 -14.88
CA GLN A 426 -22.37 -4.97 -15.84
C GLN A 426 -23.22 -3.74 -15.56
N TYR A 427 -23.69 -3.11 -16.62
CA TYR A 427 -24.65 -2.02 -16.54
C TYR A 427 -25.55 -2.02 -17.77
N SER A 428 -26.69 -1.35 -17.69
CA SER A 428 -27.58 -1.18 -18.84
C SER A 428 -28.04 0.26 -18.95
N ARG A 429 -28.08 0.75 -20.20
CA ARG A 429 -28.49 2.10 -20.56
C ARG A 429 -29.46 2.08 -21.74
N PRO A 430 -30.46 2.99 -21.77
CA PRO A 430 -30.84 3.89 -20.68
C PRO A 430 -31.38 3.11 -19.46
N ALA A 431 -31.42 3.73 -18.28
CA ALA A 431 -32.04 3.11 -17.10
C ALA A 431 -33.53 2.86 -17.35
N LEU A 432 -33.99 1.63 -17.15
CA LEU A 432 -35.38 1.20 -17.39
C LEU A 432 -36.41 2.05 -16.61
N ALA A 433 -36.03 2.54 -15.43
CA ALA A 433 -36.79 3.54 -14.68
C ALA A 433 -35.80 4.37 -13.87
N ASN A 434 -36.01 5.68 -13.79
CA ASN A 434 -35.18 6.57 -12.98
C ASN A 434 -35.45 6.40 -11.48
N GLU A 435 -36.70 6.05 -11.15
CA GLU A 435 -37.15 5.79 -9.80
C GLU A 435 -38.24 4.71 -9.83
N LEU A 436 -38.35 3.93 -8.76
CA LEU A 436 -39.37 2.88 -8.63
C LEU A 436 -39.88 2.84 -7.20
N TRP A 437 -41.11 3.32 -7.00
CA TRP A 437 -41.77 3.32 -5.69
C TRP A 437 -42.66 2.09 -5.54
N GLY A 438 -42.37 1.27 -4.53
CA GLY A 438 -43.18 0.10 -4.17
C GLY A 438 -44.02 0.36 -2.92
N GLU A 439 -45.32 0.11 -3.00
CA GLU A 439 -46.23 0.13 -1.85
C GLU A 439 -46.89 -1.25 -1.68
N ILE A 440 -46.81 -1.81 -0.46
CA ILE A 440 -47.54 -3.02 -0.09
C ILE A 440 -48.70 -2.69 0.85
N SER A 441 -49.84 -3.38 0.68
CA SER A 441 -51.01 -3.31 1.57
C SER A 441 -51.69 -4.68 1.70
N PRO A 442 -52.18 -5.08 2.88
CA PRO A 442 -52.11 -4.37 4.17
C PRO A 442 -50.71 -4.43 4.80
N ARG A 443 -50.26 -3.33 5.45
CA ARG A 443 -48.95 -3.26 6.15
C ARG A 443 -49.00 -3.71 7.61
N LYS A 444 -50.19 -3.81 8.19
CA LYS A 444 -50.46 -4.13 9.60
C LYS A 444 -51.73 -4.97 9.70
N GLY A 445 -51.93 -5.64 10.84
CA GLY A 445 -53.14 -6.42 11.11
C GLY A 445 -53.24 -7.70 10.27
N VAL A 446 -52.10 -8.30 9.92
CA VAL A 446 -52.02 -9.57 9.20
C VAL A 446 -51.83 -10.70 10.20
N ASP A 447 -52.75 -11.67 10.20
CA ASP A 447 -52.67 -12.85 11.06
C ASP A 447 -51.55 -13.79 10.61
N LEU A 448 -50.69 -14.20 11.56
CA LEU A 448 -49.64 -15.18 11.29
C LEU A 448 -50.23 -16.54 10.87
N GLY A 449 -49.65 -17.14 9.82
CA GLY A 449 -50.05 -18.46 9.34
C GLY A 449 -51.34 -18.50 8.53
N LYS A 450 -52.03 -17.37 8.31
CA LYS A 450 -53.21 -17.31 7.44
C LYS A 450 -52.85 -16.78 6.05
N SER A 451 -53.41 -17.42 5.03
CA SER A 451 -53.34 -16.90 3.66
C SER A 451 -53.94 -15.50 3.62
N THR A 452 -53.13 -14.53 3.17
CA THR A 452 -53.51 -13.11 3.16
C THR A 452 -53.21 -12.54 1.78
N ARG A 453 -54.19 -11.83 1.23
CA ARG A 453 -54.04 -11.10 -0.03
C ARG A 453 -53.26 -9.82 0.21
N PHE A 454 -52.14 -9.67 -0.48
CA PHE A 454 -51.39 -8.42 -0.53
C PHE A 454 -51.58 -7.76 -1.89
N ARG A 455 -51.76 -6.44 -1.89
CA ARG A 455 -51.62 -5.59 -3.07
C ARG A 455 -50.23 -4.97 -3.04
N TYR A 456 -49.45 -5.23 -4.08
CA TYR A 456 -48.18 -4.56 -4.32
C TYR A 456 -48.33 -3.60 -5.50
N THR A 457 -48.27 -2.30 -5.24
CA THR A 457 -48.33 -1.25 -6.25
C THR A 457 -46.92 -0.78 -6.57
N ILE A 458 -46.57 -0.76 -7.84
CA ILE A 458 -45.29 -0.23 -8.32
C ILE A 458 -45.58 1.03 -9.14
N THR A 459 -44.97 2.14 -8.76
CA THR A 459 -45.05 3.42 -9.47
C THR A 459 -43.66 3.76 -10.02
N PRO A 460 -43.41 3.50 -11.32
CA PRO A 460 -42.13 3.81 -11.92
C PRO A 460 -42.11 5.25 -12.46
N ALA A 461 -40.96 5.92 -12.35
CA ALA A 461 -40.66 7.15 -13.05
C ALA A 461 -39.81 6.83 -14.30
N ILE A 462 -40.46 6.69 -15.45
CA ILE A 462 -39.81 6.33 -16.71
C ILE A 462 -39.64 7.60 -17.54
N SER A 463 -38.43 7.82 -18.06
CA SER A 463 -38.14 8.92 -18.98
C SER A 463 -37.11 8.49 -20.01
N GLY A 464 -37.35 8.81 -21.27
CA GLY A 464 -36.42 8.55 -22.36
C GLY A 464 -36.28 7.10 -22.81
N ASN A 465 -37.16 6.18 -22.38
CA ASN A 465 -37.25 4.80 -22.86
C ASN A 465 -38.64 4.18 -22.64
N GLU A 466 -38.83 2.95 -23.11
CA GLU A 466 -40.10 2.19 -23.02
C GLU A 466 -40.38 1.57 -21.65
N GLY A 467 -39.44 1.67 -20.69
CA GLY A 467 -39.61 1.17 -19.34
C GLY A 467 -39.14 -0.26 -19.17
N PHE A 468 -39.94 -1.05 -18.47
CA PHE A 468 -39.76 -2.50 -18.28
C PHE A 468 -41.07 -3.21 -18.58
N ASP A 469 -40.97 -4.42 -19.15
CA ASP A 469 -42.11 -5.31 -19.41
C ASP A 469 -42.21 -6.43 -18.36
N THR A 470 -41.21 -6.54 -17.47
CA THR A 470 -41.08 -7.64 -16.53
C THR A 470 -40.84 -7.12 -15.12
N VAL A 471 -41.59 -7.65 -14.15
CA VAL A 471 -41.35 -7.44 -12.72
C VAL A 471 -41.16 -8.78 -12.05
N GLU A 472 -40.01 -8.95 -11.38
CA GLU A 472 -39.76 -10.09 -10.51
C GLU A 472 -39.97 -9.67 -9.05
N ILE A 473 -40.89 -10.33 -8.35
CA ILE A 473 -41.11 -10.13 -6.91
C ILE A 473 -40.62 -11.38 -6.18
N ARG A 474 -39.69 -11.18 -5.24
CA ARG A 474 -39.19 -12.23 -4.36
C ARG A 474 -39.92 -12.20 -3.04
N THR A 475 -40.58 -13.30 -2.71
CA THR A 475 -41.32 -13.45 -1.45
C THR A 475 -40.59 -14.42 -0.51
N PRO A 476 -40.61 -14.18 0.81
CA PRO A 476 -39.98 -15.07 1.79
C PRO A 476 -40.71 -16.40 1.97
N VAL A 477 -41.93 -16.51 1.45
CA VAL A 477 -42.79 -17.69 1.48
C VAL A 477 -43.46 -17.88 0.12
N ALA A 478 -44.04 -19.05 -0.11
CA ALA A 478 -44.81 -19.32 -1.33
C ALA A 478 -45.96 -18.31 -1.48
N ALA A 479 -46.04 -17.68 -2.65
CA ALA A 479 -47.09 -16.75 -3.00
C ALA A 479 -47.71 -17.17 -4.35
N SER A 480 -48.98 -16.87 -4.53
CA SER A 480 -49.66 -17.00 -5.81
C SER A 480 -50.10 -15.62 -6.29
N LEU A 481 -49.99 -15.40 -7.59
CA LEU A 481 -50.47 -14.19 -8.23
C LEU A 481 -51.96 -14.31 -8.50
N GLU A 482 -52.76 -13.41 -7.95
CA GLU A 482 -54.19 -13.36 -8.24
C GLU A 482 -54.53 -12.54 -9.49
N GLY A 483 -53.70 -11.56 -9.84
CA GLY A 483 -53.90 -10.71 -11.01
C GLY A 483 -53.01 -9.49 -11.00
N VAL A 484 -52.84 -8.88 -12.18
CA VAL A 484 -52.07 -7.65 -12.35
C VAL A 484 -52.92 -6.58 -12.99
N ARG A 485 -52.71 -5.34 -12.55
CA ARG A 485 -53.34 -4.18 -13.12
C ARG A 485 -52.30 -3.15 -13.54
N ILE A 486 -52.48 -2.57 -14.73
CA ILE A 486 -51.71 -1.43 -15.23
C ILE A 486 -52.67 -0.27 -15.44
N ALA A 487 -52.36 0.90 -14.88
CA ALA A 487 -53.22 2.08 -14.94
C ALA A 487 -54.69 1.82 -14.53
N GLY A 488 -54.94 0.81 -13.67
CA GLY A 488 -56.27 0.41 -13.22
C GLY A 488 -56.93 -0.72 -14.04
N GLU A 489 -56.41 -1.04 -15.21
CA GLU A 489 -56.93 -2.09 -16.09
C GLU A 489 -56.26 -3.44 -15.80
N SER A 490 -57.04 -4.53 -15.77
CA SER A 490 -56.49 -5.86 -15.50
C SER A 490 -55.84 -6.43 -16.76
N LEU A 491 -54.63 -6.97 -16.62
CA LEU A 491 -54.00 -7.75 -17.67
C LEU A 491 -54.67 -9.12 -17.77
N PRO A 492 -54.86 -9.65 -18.99
CA PRO A 492 -55.48 -10.95 -19.23
C PRO A 492 -54.67 -12.14 -18.68
#